data_AF-A0A101WI98-F1
#
_entry.id   AF-A0A101WI98-F1
#
_cell.length_a   1.000
_cell.length_b   1.000
_cell.length_c   1.000
_cell.angle_alpha   90.00
_cell.angle_beta   90.00
_cell.angle_gamma   90.00
#
_symmetry.space_group_name_H-M   'P 1'
#
loop_
_entity.id
_entity.type
_entity.pdbx_description
1 polymer ?
#
loop_
_entity_poly.entity_id
_entity_poly.type
_entity_poly.pdbx_seq_one_letter_code
_entity_poly.pdbx_strand_id
1 'polypeptide(L)'
;MLVIQYSPFLNASIDTKEKEEAWLNLVKFLDEVEGLEYPEEMKELYENLTNQDMEKMERYLAENIKKWIGITTEELLAEREKFFETMNKMNSDTAMQSSWQKTFRMDKNMKEQMKNVSFYDKFNENLKVLSSDYYEYTTTFNEFIKSLNLKINDKGGIEVAE
;
A
#
# COMPACT_ATOMS: atom_id res chain seq x y z
N MET A 1 3.70 7.47 6.52
CA MET A 1 3.55 6.23 5.70
C MET A 1 3.85 6.51 4.25
N LEU A 2 3.21 7.52 3.65
CA LEU A 2 3.32 7.76 2.21
C LEU A 2 4.76 7.96 1.75
N VAL A 3 5.56 8.73 2.49
CA VAL A 3 6.99 8.87 2.20
C VAL A 3 7.68 7.51 2.17
N ILE A 4 7.55 6.70 3.22
CA ILE A 4 8.17 5.37 3.32
C ILE A 4 7.67 4.42 2.21
N GLN A 5 6.38 4.51 1.87
CA GLN A 5 5.73 3.65 0.89
C GLN A 5 6.10 3.99 -0.56
N TYR A 6 6.31 5.26 -0.86
CA TYR A 6 6.55 5.74 -2.22
C TYR A 6 8.00 6.12 -2.51
N SER A 7 8.79 6.51 -1.50
CA SER A 7 10.19 6.92 -1.68
C SER A 7 11.06 5.93 -2.44
N PRO A 8 10.88 4.58 -2.32
CA PRO A 8 11.70 3.64 -3.09
C PRO A 8 11.55 3.80 -4.61
N PHE A 9 10.43 4.39 -5.07
CA PHE A 9 10.09 4.51 -6.48
C PHE A 9 10.36 5.90 -7.06
N LEU A 10 10.79 6.87 -6.24
CA LEU A 10 10.93 8.27 -6.67
C LEU A 10 12.29 8.59 -7.33
N ASN A 11 13.25 7.64 -7.33
CA ASN A 11 14.60 7.86 -7.87
C ASN A 11 14.77 7.40 -9.34
N ALA A 12 13.69 7.42 -10.12
CA ALA A 12 13.72 7.01 -11.52
C ALA A 12 14.20 8.13 -12.45
N SER A 13 14.90 7.78 -13.54
CA SER A 13 15.33 8.74 -14.56
C SER A 13 14.13 9.25 -15.38
N ILE A 14 14.06 10.57 -15.58
CA ILE A 14 13.12 11.22 -16.50
C ILE A 14 13.86 11.41 -17.84
N ASP A 15 13.77 10.40 -18.70
CA ASP A 15 14.53 10.29 -19.95
C ASP A 15 13.64 10.27 -21.20
N THR A 16 12.32 10.31 -21.04
CA THR A 16 11.35 10.37 -22.13
C THR A 16 10.36 11.51 -21.92
N LYS A 17 9.73 11.98 -23.02
CA LYS A 17 8.65 12.98 -22.96
C LYS A 17 7.47 12.51 -22.12
N GLU A 18 7.15 11.21 -22.20
CA GLU A 18 6.07 10.59 -21.44
C GLU A 18 6.34 10.67 -19.93
N LYS A 19 7.58 10.38 -19.50
CA LYS A 19 7.98 10.54 -18.09
C LYS A 19 8.02 12.00 -17.66
N GLU A 20 8.44 12.90 -18.54
CA GLU A 20 8.43 14.35 -18.26
C GLU A 20 6.99 14.84 -18.00
N GLU A 21 6.05 14.45 -18.86
CA GLU A 21 4.63 14.76 -18.69
C GLU A 21 4.06 14.15 -17.40
N ALA A 22 4.37 12.87 -17.12
CA ALA A 22 3.93 12.21 -15.90
C ALA A 22 4.47 12.87 -14.64
N TRP A 23 5.73 13.30 -14.65
CA TRP A 23 6.34 14.05 -13.55
C TRP A 23 5.61 15.38 -13.31
N LEU A 24 5.38 16.16 -14.37
CA LEU A 24 4.68 17.44 -14.27
C LEU A 24 3.25 17.26 -13.75
N ASN A 25 2.54 16.25 -14.21
CA ASN A 25 1.19 15.92 -13.74
C ASN A 25 1.18 15.50 -12.27
N LEU A 26 2.18 14.72 -11.83
CA LEU A 26 2.32 14.31 -10.44
C LEU A 26 2.61 15.51 -9.52
N VAL A 27 3.56 16.37 -9.89
CA VAL A 27 3.87 17.60 -9.13
C VAL A 27 2.64 18.51 -9.06
N LYS A 28 1.99 18.77 -10.20
CA LYS A 28 0.77 19.57 -10.24
C LYS A 28 -0.33 18.99 -9.34
N PHE A 29 -0.52 17.68 -9.36
CA PHE A 29 -1.48 17.03 -8.46
C PHE A 29 -1.12 17.26 -6.98
N LEU A 30 0.16 17.13 -6.61
CA LEU A 30 0.61 17.36 -5.23
C LEU A 30 0.49 18.83 -4.80
N ASP A 31 0.64 19.78 -5.72
CA ASP A 31 0.44 21.21 -5.44
C ASP A 31 -1.04 21.58 -5.28
N GLU A 32 -1.93 20.89 -5.99
CA GLU A 32 -3.38 21.15 -5.98
C GLU A 32 -4.16 20.34 -4.94
N VAL A 33 -3.56 19.28 -4.38
CA VAL A 33 -4.28 18.39 -3.45
C VAL A 33 -4.48 19.06 -2.10
N GLU A 34 -5.74 19.37 -1.81
CA GLU A 34 -6.20 19.84 -0.51
C GLU A 34 -7.05 18.78 0.18
N GLY A 35 -7.18 18.85 1.52
CA GLY A 35 -8.10 17.99 2.26
C GLY A 35 -7.60 16.56 2.55
N LEU A 36 -6.30 16.29 2.38
CA LEU A 36 -5.65 15.11 2.92
C LEU A 36 -5.10 15.41 4.31
N GLU A 37 -5.77 14.90 5.35
CA GLU A 37 -5.29 14.98 6.72
C GLU A 37 -5.14 13.59 7.32
N TYR A 38 -3.97 13.31 7.92
CA TYR A 38 -3.80 12.08 8.67
C TYR A 38 -4.80 12.02 9.83
N PRO A 39 -5.52 10.90 10.01
CA PRO A 39 -6.32 10.69 11.22
C PRO A 39 -5.45 10.87 12.47
N GLU A 40 -6.03 11.45 13.53
CA GLU A 40 -5.28 11.77 14.75
C GLU A 40 -4.57 10.54 15.34
N GLU A 41 -5.23 9.39 15.29
CA GLU A 41 -4.68 8.11 15.75
C GLU A 41 -3.43 7.69 14.96
N MET A 42 -3.34 8.06 13.67
CA MET A 42 -2.13 7.85 12.88
C MET A 42 -1.04 8.84 13.28
N LYS A 43 -1.38 10.11 13.57
CA LYS A 43 -0.40 11.11 14.02
C LYS A 43 0.24 10.70 15.34
N GLU A 44 -0.56 10.30 16.33
CA GLU A 44 -0.07 9.78 17.61
C GLU A 44 0.85 8.57 17.39
N LEU A 45 0.49 7.66 16.47
CA LEU A 45 1.36 6.54 16.13
C LEU A 45 2.69 7.01 15.53
N TYR A 46 2.69 8.05 14.69
CA TYR A 46 3.92 8.64 14.14
C TYR A 46 4.81 9.30 15.18
N GLU A 47 4.23 10.06 16.10
CA GLU A 47 4.99 10.74 17.16
C GLU A 47 5.69 9.75 18.09
N ASN A 48 5.16 8.54 18.22
CA ASN A 48 5.74 7.47 19.02
C ASN A 48 6.78 6.62 18.28
N LEU A 49 6.97 6.80 16.97
CA LEU A 49 7.95 6.02 16.21
C LEU A 49 9.36 6.58 16.41
N THR A 50 10.30 5.69 16.74
CA THR A 50 11.73 6.04 16.79
C THR A 50 12.34 5.99 15.39
N ASN A 51 13.52 6.60 15.21
CA ASN A 51 14.29 6.45 13.98
C ASN A 51 14.59 4.97 13.66
N GLN A 52 14.83 4.15 14.68
CA GLN A 52 15.06 2.72 14.50
C GLN A 52 13.81 2.00 13.97
N ASP A 53 12.62 2.40 14.42
CA ASP A 53 11.36 1.87 13.90
C ASP A 53 11.16 2.27 12.44
N MET A 54 11.47 3.53 12.10
CA MET A 54 11.42 4.04 10.72
C MET A 54 12.33 3.26 9.79
N GLU A 55 13.60 3.08 10.15
CA GLU A 55 14.54 2.28 9.36
C GLU A 55 14.10 0.82 9.21
N LYS A 56 13.50 0.25 10.26
CA LYS A 56 12.98 -1.12 10.21
C LYS A 56 11.83 -1.23 9.23
N MET A 57 10.91 -0.25 9.20
CA MET A 57 9.83 -0.19 8.23
C MET A 57 10.34 0.00 6.80
N GLU A 58 11.34 0.87 6.60
CA GLU A 58 11.98 1.07 5.29
C GLU A 58 12.60 -0.23 4.76
N ARG A 59 13.38 -0.94 5.59
CA ARG A 59 13.96 -2.23 5.22
C ARG A 59 12.90 -3.26 4.89
N TYR A 60 11.87 -3.39 5.73
CA TYR A 60 10.77 -4.32 5.51
C TYR A 60 10.05 -4.03 4.19
N LEU A 61 9.75 -2.76 3.90
CA LEU A 61 9.09 -2.39 2.65
C LEU A 61 9.99 -2.64 1.44
N ALA A 62 11.28 -2.31 1.52
CA ALA A 62 12.22 -2.58 0.43
C ALA A 62 12.34 -4.08 0.13
N GLU A 63 12.39 -4.93 1.16
CA GLU A 63 12.39 -6.39 1.01
C GLU A 63 11.07 -6.90 0.42
N ASN A 64 9.93 -6.37 0.88
CA ASN A 64 8.63 -6.77 0.36
C ASN A 64 8.46 -6.35 -1.10
N ILE A 65 8.85 -5.13 -1.48
CA ILE A 65 8.83 -4.65 -2.87
C ILE A 65 9.65 -5.60 -3.76
N LYS A 66 10.89 -5.90 -3.35
CA LYS A 66 11.77 -6.83 -4.08
C LYS A 66 11.19 -8.23 -4.20
N LYS A 67 10.47 -8.72 -3.18
CA LYS A 67 9.81 -10.04 -3.23
C LYS A 67 8.73 -10.09 -4.32
N TRP A 68 7.96 -9.02 -4.47
CA TRP A 68 6.83 -8.96 -5.40
C TRP A 68 7.26 -8.65 -6.84
N ILE A 69 8.38 -7.96 -7.02
CA ILE A 69 9.05 -7.79 -8.31
C ILE A 69 9.69 -9.13 -8.69
N GLY A 70 9.28 -9.73 -9.80
CA GLY A 70 9.82 -11.01 -10.27
C GLY A 70 9.42 -12.25 -9.46
N ILE A 71 8.36 -12.17 -8.64
CA ILE A 71 7.86 -13.35 -7.90
C ILE A 71 7.50 -14.50 -8.84
N THR A 72 7.91 -15.72 -8.50
CA THR A 72 7.58 -16.91 -9.29
C THR A 72 6.19 -17.46 -8.95
N THR A 73 5.65 -18.32 -9.83
CA THR A 73 4.39 -19.03 -9.57
C THR A 73 4.43 -19.86 -8.29
N GLU A 74 5.56 -20.52 -8.02
CA GLU A 74 5.75 -21.33 -6.81
C GLU A 74 5.73 -20.46 -5.55
N GLU A 75 6.40 -19.30 -5.58
CA GLU A 75 6.39 -18.33 -4.48
C GLU A 75 5.01 -17.70 -4.29
N LEU A 76 4.27 -17.41 -5.37
CA LEU A 76 2.89 -16.92 -5.28
C LEU A 76 1.97 -17.91 -4.56
N LEU A 77 2.12 -19.21 -4.84
CA LEU A 77 1.36 -20.26 -4.14
C LEU A 77 1.73 -20.30 -2.65
N ALA A 78 3.01 -20.22 -2.31
CA ALA A 78 3.46 -20.17 -0.93
C ALA A 78 2.96 -18.92 -0.19
N GLU A 79 2.95 -17.75 -0.84
CA GLU A 79 2.40 -16.52 -0.26
C GLU A 79 0.88 -16.60 -0.08
N ARG A 80 0.17 -17.29 -0.98
CA ARG A 80 -1.27 -17.57 -0.82
C ARG A 80 -1.54 -18.43 0.41
N GLU A 81 -0.76 -19.49 0.62
CA GLU A 81 -0.89 -20.35 1.82
C GLU A 81 -0.62 -19.56 3.11
N LYS A 82 0.49 -18.82 3.16
CA LYS A 82 0.84 -17.95 4.31
C LYS A 82 -0.24 -16.91 4.59
N PHE A 83 -0.85 -16.35 3.55
CA PHE A 83 -1.94 -15.38 3.69
C PHE A 83 -3.15 -16.00 4.41
N PHE A 84 -3.60 -17.19 3.97
CA PHE A 84 -4.73 -17.86 4.61
C PHE A 84 -4.41 -18.35 6.02
N GLU A 85 -3.18 -18.82 6.28
CA GLU A 85 -2.74 -19.15 7.64
C GLU A 85 -2.81 -17.93 8.56
N THR A 86 -2.29 -16.79 8.09
CA THR A 86 -2.33 -15.52 8.83
C THR A 86 -3.76 -15.05 9.07
N MET A 87 -4.63 -15.16 8.06
CA MET A 87 -6.05 -14.82 8.18
C MET A 87 -6.76 -15.71 9.21
N ASN A 88 -6.53 -17.03 9.19
CA ASN A 88 -7.12 -17.97 10.14
C ASN A 88 -6.65 -17.68 11.58
N LYS A 89 -5.38 -17.35 11.75
CA LYS A 89 -4.83 -16.92 13.04
C LYS A 89 -5.48 -15.63 13.52
N MET A 90 -5.61 -14.64 12.63
CA MET A 90 -6.25 -13.36 12.95
C MET A 90 -7.73 -13.54 13.35
N ASN A 91 -8.45 -14.45 12.69
CA ASN A 91 -9.85 -14.74 13.00
C ASN A 91 -10.04 -15.57 14.29
N SER A 92 -9.00 -16.26 14.77
CA SER A 92 -9.06 -17.07 16.00
C SER A 92 -8.49 -16.38 17.24
N ASP A 93 -7.65 -15.35 17.07
CA ASP A 93 -7.08 -14.56 18.16
C ASP A 93 -7.81 -13.23 18.34
N THR A 94 -8.57 -13.10 19.44
CA THR A 94 -9.36 -11.90 19.75
C THR A 94 -8.52 -10.62 19.93
N ALA A 95 -7.28 -10.72 20.41
CA ALA A 95 -6.40 -9.58 20.56
C ALA A 95 -5.88 -9.14 19.19
N MET A 96 -5.49 -10.09 18.34
CA MET A 96 -5.08 -9.82 16.96
C MET A 96 -6.24 -9.23 16.13
N GLN A 97 -7.45 -9.78 16.27
CA GLN A 97 -8.65 -9.27 15.63
C GLN A 97 -8.94 -7.82 16.04
N SER A 98 -8.87 -7.50 17.33
CA SER A 98 -9.12 -6.14 17.83
C SER A 98 -8.09 -5.13 17.30
N SER A 99 -6.81 -5.52 17.24
CA SER A 99 -5.74 -4.71 16.66
C SER A 99 -5.95 -4.48 15.15
N TRP A 100 -6.37 -5.52 14.43
CA TRP A 100 -6.70 -5.43 13.01
C TRP A 100 -7.87 -4.48 12.75
N GLN A 101 -8.95 -4.57 13.53
CA GLN A 101 -10.12 -3.70 13.37
C GLN A 101 -9.77 -2.22 13.58
N LYS A 102 -8.90 -1.90 14.55
CA LYS A 102 -8.41 -0.54 14.77
C LYS A 102 -7.63 -0.05 13.55
N THR A 103 -6.71 -0.86 13.04
CA THR A 103 -5.90 -0.55 11.84
C THR A 103 -6.77 -0.37 10.60
N PHE A 104 -7.73 -1.27 10.39
CA PHE A 104 -8.68 -1.22 9.29
C PHE A 104 -9.52 0.07 9.30
N ARG A 105 -9.99 0.52 10.46
CA ARG A 105 -10.75 1.78 10.56
C ARG A 105 -9.92 2.99 10.16
N MET A 106 -8.67 3.06 10.65
CA MET A 106 -7.75 4.14 10.29
C MET A 106 -7.45 4.13 8.79
N ASP A 107 -7.15 2.96 8.23
CA ASP A 107 -6.86 2.77 6.81
C ASP A 107 -8.07 3.10 5.92
N LYS A 108 -9.29 2.68 6.31
CA LYS A 108 -10.53 2.98 5.58
C LYS A 108 -10.76 4.49 5.45
N ASN A 109 -10.64 5.24 6.55
CA ASN A 109 -10.79 6.71 6.53
C ASN A 109 -9.76 7.35 5.58
N MET A 110 -8.49 6.96 5.70
CA MET A 110 -7.43 7.49 4.83
C MET A 110 -7.71 7.18 3.35
N LYS A 111 -8.14 5.95 3.03
CA LYS A 111 -8.49 5.54 1.66
C LYS A 111 -9.67 6.33 1.10
N GLU A 112 -10.67 6.65 1.92
CA GLU A 112 -11.80 7.49 1.52
C GLU A 112 -11.36 8.92 1.19
N GLN A 113 -10.50 9.53 2.02
CA GLN A 113 -9.93 10.85 1.72
C GLN A 113 -9.11 10.84 0.42
N MET A 114 -8.24 9.83 0.25
CA MET A 114 -7.45 9.63 -0.98
C MET A 114 -8.33 9.47 -2.22
N LYS A 115 -9.42 8.71 -2.11
CA LYS A 115 -10.36 8.52 -3.21
C LYS A 115 -11.05 9.85 -3.58
N ASN A 116 -11.45 10.64 -2.59
CA ASN A 116 -12.16 11.91 -2.81
C ASN A 116 -11.31 12.94 -3.58
N VAL A 117 -9.98 12.87 -3.45
CA VAL A 117 -9.06 13.73 -4.19
C VAL A 117 -8.51 13.09 -5.48
N SER A 118 -9.05 11.95 -5.89
CA SER A 118 -8.55 11.17 -7.05
C SER A 118 -7.07 10.79 -6.94
N PHE A 119 -6.59 10.55 -5.72
CA PHE A 119 -5.19 10.21 -5.46
C PHE A 119 -4.74 8.99 -6.27
N TYR A 120 -5.53 7.91 -6.31
CA TYR A 120 -5.13 6.69 -7.01
C TYR A 120 -5.03 6.89 -8.53
N ASP A 121 -5.94 7.66 -9.13
CA ASP A 121 -5.93 7.88 -10.59
C ASP A 121 -4.82 8.87 -11.00
N LYS A 122 -4.54 9.87 -10.16
CA LYS A 122 -3.57 10.93 -10.49
C LYS A 122 -2.16 10.61 -9.99
N PHE A 123 -2.00 10.18 -8.75
CA PHE A 123 -0.69 9.88 -8.18
C PHE A 123 -0.15 8.54 -8.67
N ASN A 124 -0.91 7.44 -8.48
CA ASN A 124 -0.38 6.12 -8.78
C ASN A 124 -0.15 5.91 -10.28
N GLU A 125 -1.05 6.37 -11.16
CA GLU A 125 -0.87 6.16 -12.61
C GLU A 125 0.33 6.96 -13.16
N ASN A 126 0.55 8.19 -12.71
CA ASN A 126 1.77 8.92 -13.08
C ASN A 126 3.02 8.24 -12.49
N LEU A 127 2.97 7.73 -11.26
CA LEU A 127 4.10 7.01 -10.66
C LEU A 127 4.43 5.70 -11.39
N LYS A 128 3.43 5.01 -11.96
CA LYS A 128 3.63 3.82 -12.81
C LYS A 128 4.38 4.14 -14.10
N VAL A 129 4.14 5.32 -14.69
CA VAL A 129 4.89 5.80 -15.86
C VAL A 129 6.34 6.11 -15.47
N LEU A 130 6.54 6.72 -14.29
CA LEU A 130 7.86 7.11 -13.82
C LEU A 130 8.73 5.93 -13.40
N SER A 131 8.14 4.90 -12.77
CA SER A 131 8.87 3.78 -12.17
C SER A 131 8.36 2.42 -12.66
N SER A 132 9.20 1.70 -13.39
CA SER A 132 8.94 0.31 -13.80
C SER A 132 8.76 -0.60 -12.59
N ASP A 133 9.57 -0.40 -11.55
CA ASP A 133 9.50 -1.19 -10.31
C ASP A 133 8.16 -0.97 -9.62
N TYR A 134 7.64 0.26 -9.60
CA TYR A 134 6.32 0.56 -9.05
C TYR A 134 5.21 -0.07 -9.89
N TYR A 135 5.32 0.01 -11.21
CA TYR A 135 4.37 -0.63 -12.13
C TYR A 135 4.32 -2.14 -11.91
N GLU A 136 5.47 -2.82 -11.89
CA GLU A 136 5.55 -4.26 -11.70
C GLU A 136 5.05 -4.67 -10.30
N TYR A 137 5.58 -4.02 -9.25
CA TYR A 137 5.17 -4.27 -7.87
C TYR A 137 3.65 -4.18 -7.68
N THR A 138 3.06 -3.06 -8.12
CA THR A 138 1.62 -2.83 -7.91
C THR A 138 0.77 -3.73 -8.79
N THR A 139 1.20 -4.05 -10.01
CA THR A 139 0.46 -4.96 -10.90
C THR A 139 0.42 -6.36 -10.31
N THR A 140 1.58 -6.93 -9.99
CA THR A 140 1.70 -8.28 -9.43
C THR A 140 0.95 -8.39 -8.09
N PHE A 141 1.12 -7.43 -7.19
CA PHE A 141 0.45 -7.47 -5.90
C PHE A 141 -1.08 -7.35 -6.05
N ASN A 142 -1.57 -6.49 -6.93
CA ASN A 142 -3.02 -6.36 -7.16
C ASN A 142 -3.63 -7.62 -7.78
N GLU A 143 -2.92 -8.28 -8.70
CA GLU A 143 -3.34 -9.56 -9.27
C GLU A 143 -3.39 -10.66 -8.20
N PHE A 144 -2.38 -10.73 -7.33
CA PHE A 144 -2.38 -11.62 -6.18
C PHE A 144 -3.60 -11.37 -5.29
N ILE A 145 -3.85 -10.13 -4.86
CA ILE A 145 -5.01 -9.80 -4.01
C ILE A 145 -6.33 -10.18 -4.67
N LYS A 146 -6.49 -9.93 -5.99
CA LYS A 146 -7.68 -10.37 -6.74
C LYS A 146 -7.83 -11.90 -6.74
N SER A 147 -6.72 -12.63 -6.88
CA SER A 147 -6.72 -14.11 -6.88
C SER A 147 -7.16 -14.74 -5.56
N LEU A 148 -7.06 -13.99 -4.45
CA LEU A 148 -7.49 -14.44 -3.14
C LEU A 148 -9.02 -14.44 -2.98
N ASN A 149 -9.74 -13.74 -3.86
CA ASN A 149 -11.20 -13.62 -3.89
C ASN A 149 -11.79 -13.28 -2.51
N LEU A 150 -11.33 -12.18 -1.91
CA LEU A 150 -11.68 -11.81 -0.54
C LEU A 150 -12.83 -10.79 -0.49
N LYS A 151 -13.66 -10.88 0.53
CA LYS A 151 -14.62 -9.85 0.97
C LYS A 151 -14.21 -9.36 2.35
N ILE A 152 -14.29 -8.05 2.56
CA ILE A 152 -14.10 -7.44 3.87
C ILE A 152 -15.46 -6.95 4.33
N ASN A 153 -15.93 -7.40 5.49
CA ASN A 153 -17.20 -6.96 6.06
C ASN A 153 -17.05 -5.57 6.73
N ASP A 154 -18.18 -4.94 7.10
CA ASP A 154 -18.19 -3.58 7.68
C ASP A 154 -17.40 -3.46 8.99
N LYS A 155 -17.11 -4.58 9.65
CA LYS A 155 -16.32 -4.65 10.88
C LYS A 155 -14.85 -4.95 10.60
N GLY A 156 -14.40 -4.98 9.35
CA GLY A 156 -13.02 -5.28 8.97
C GLY A 156 -12.66 -6.77 9.00
N GLY A 157 -13.64 -7.66 9.19
CA GLY A 157 -13.42 -9.12 9.09
C GLY A 157 -13.20 -9.53 7.64
N ILE A 158 -12.23 -10.40 7.40
CA ILE A 158 -11.86 -10.88 6.07
C ILE A 158 -12.42 -12.29 5.87
N GLU A 159 -13.14 -12.49 4.78
CA GLU A 159 -13.80 -13.74 4.40
C GLU A 159 -13.51 -14.04 2.92
N VAL A 160 -13.54 -15.31 2.52
CA VAL A 160 -13.48 -15.68 1.10
C VAL A 160 -14.85 -15.47 0.48
N ALA A 161 -14.91 -14.80 -0.66
CA ALA A 161 -16.11 -14.65 -1.43
C ALA A 161 -16.55 -16.01 -2.01
N GLU A 162 -17.77 -16.42 -1.69
CA GLU A 162 -18.53 -17.39 -2.50
C GLU A 162 -18.73 -16.89 -3.93
#